data_AF-B9TBG4-F1
#
_entry.id   AF-B9TBG4-F1
#
_cell.length_a   1.000
_cell.length_b   1.000
_cell.length_c   1.000
_cell.angle_alpha   90.00
_cell.angle_beta   90.00
_cell.angle_gamma   90.00
#
_symmetry.space_group_name_H-M   'P 1'
#
loop_
_entity.id
_entity.type
_entity.pdbx_description
1 polymer ?
#
loop_
_entity_poly.entity_id
_entity_poly.type
_entity_poly.pdbx_seq_one_letter_code
_entity_poly.pdbx_strand_id
1 'polypeptide(L)'
;MSRPAAVSADQIRATVLAMLAEGSEAHPSAGAIAPVTRERFRRAVSVRRLRARLGAGDPAVLSRALNAIEAELVQAGLTQVALPGLPEAIAEQMHALWAAAVSVQLDDVVRLKTEARDAMDGAETARHDAALRVELLRVELADLRTQISARDLELATARCGVPGRAGHACRA
;
A
#
# COMPACT_ATOMS: atom_id res chain seq x y z
N MET A 1 -43.90 6.95 18.26
CA MET A 1 -42.90 6.37 17.33
C MET A 1 -41.71 5.92 18.15
N SER A 2 -41.65 4.64 18.51
CA SER A 2 -40.62 4.07 19.39
C SER A 2 -39.30 3.97 18.65
N ARG A 3 -38.26 4.60 19.19
CA ARG A 3 -36.89 4.53 18.67
C ARG A 3 -36.43 3.05 18.73
N PRO A 4 -35.94 2.45 17.64
CA PRO A 4 -35.42 1.08 17.71
C PRO A 4 -34.32 1.03 18.77
N ALA A 5 -34.40 0.06 19.68
CA ALA A 5 -33.40 -0.14 20.72
C ALA A 5 -32.03 -0.25 20.07
N ALA A 6 -31.14 0.70 20.40
CA ALA A 6 -29.78 0.66 19.90
C ALA A 6 -29.14 -0.63 20.41
N VAL A 7 -28.75 -1.50 19.50
CA VAL A 7 -28.00 -2.70 19.86
C VAL A 7 -26.72 -2.24 20.56
N SER A 8 -26.52 -2.69 21.80
CA SER A 8 -25.36 -2.31 22.60
C SER A 8 -24.11 -3.09 22.18
N ALA A 9 -22.93 -2.54 22.45
CA ALA A 9 -21.66 -3.19 22.16
C ALA A 9 -21.54 -4.56 22.85
N ASP A 10 -22.07 -4.68 24.06
CA ASP A 10 -22.08 -5.93 24.84
C ASP A 10 -22.98 -6.99 24.20
N GLN A 11 -24.14 -6.60 23.67
CA GLN A 11 -25.01 -7.51 22.93
C GLN A 11 -24.34 -8.01 21.64
N ILE A 12 -23.62 -7.15 20.92
CA ILE A 12 -22.86 -7.56 19.74
C ILE A 12 -21.77 -8.56 20.15
N ARG A 13 -20.99 -8.25 21.19
CA ARG A 13 -19.90 -9.11 21.68
C ARG A 13 -20.42 -10.48 22.13
N ALA A 14 -21.46 -10.51 22.95
CA ALA A 14 -22.07 -11.76 23.42
C ALA A 14 -22.58 -12.63 22.26
N THR A 15 -23.23 -12.01 21.26
CA THR A 15 -23.75 -12.73 20.09
C THR A 15 -22.62 -13.28 19.21
N VAL A 16 -21.54 -12.52 19.03
CA VAL A 16 -20.35 -12.98 18.28
C VAL A 16 -19.68 -14.16 18.97
N LEU A 17 -19.51 -14.12 20.30
CA LEU A 17 -18.93 -15.23 21.07
C LEU A 17 -19.80 -16.50 20.98
N ALA A 18 -21.13 -16.36 21.04
CA ALA A 18 -22.05 -17.48 20.85
C ALA A 18 -21.93 -18.09 19.45
N MET A 19 -21.85 -17.28 18.39
CA MET A 19 -21.64 -17.75 17.02
C MET A 19 -20.30 -18.49 16.84
N LEU A 20 -19.25 -18.08 17.55
CA LEU A 20 -17.95 -18.75 17.53
C LEU A 20 -17.97 -20.08 18.28
N ALA A 21 -18.71 -20.17 19.39
CA ALA A 21 -18.91 -21.40 20.16
C ALA A 21 -19.68 -22.46 19.35
N GLU A 22 -20.79 -22.07 18.73
CA GLU A 22 -21.59 -22.96 17.88
C GLU A 22 -20.80 -23.44 16.65
N GLY A 23 -19.97 -22.56 16.06
CA GLY A 23 -19.06 -22.93 14.98
C GLY A 23 -17.94 -23.90 15.41
N SER A 24 -17.66 -23.99 16.72
CA SER A 24 -16.68 -24.94 17.29
C SER A 24 -17.26 -26.34 17.41
N GLU A 25 -18.54 -26.46 17.77
CA GLU A 25 -19.21 -27.76 17.97
C GLU A 25 -19.42 -28.53 16.65
N ALA A 26 -19.54 -27.81 15.54
CA ALA A 26 -19.71 -28.40 14.21
C ALA A 26 -18.45 -29.10 13.65
N HIS A 27 -17.27 -28.97 14.28
CA HIS A 27 -16.02 -29.60 13.87
C HIS A 27 -15.38 -30.35 15.06
N PRO A 28 -15.72 -31.64 15.26
CA PRO A 28 -15.30 -32.41 16.43
C PRO A 28 -13.83 -32.85 16.42
N SER A 29 -13.02 -32.50 15.41
CA SER A 29 -11.62 -32.92 15.32
C SER A 29 -10.64 -32.10 16.16
N ALA A 30 -11.09 -31.01 16.79
CA ALA A 30 -10.28 -30.20 17.70
C ALA A 30 -10.79 -30.37 19.14
N GLY A 31 -10.44 -31.50 19.76
CA GLY A 31 -10.61 -31.71 21.20
C GLY A 31 -9.62 -30.87 22.01
N ALA A 32 -9.82 -29.56 22.01
CA ALA A 32 -9.26 -28.53 22.90
C ALA A 32 -9.76 -27.18 22.39
N ILE A 33 -9.89 -26.17 23.25
CA ILE A 33 -10.27 -24.80 22.87
C ILE A 33 -9.25 -24.27 21.87
N ALA A 34 -9.48 -24.47 20.58
CA ALA A 34 -8.57 -24.00 19.55
C ALA A 34 -8.59 -22.47 19.52
N PRO A 35 -7.45 -21.79 19.30
CA PRO A 35 -7.39 -20.35 19.30
C PRO A 35 -8.27 -19.74 18.19
N VAL A 36 -8.79 -18.53 18.43
CA VAL A 36 -9.58 -17.80 17.44
C VAL A 36 -8.64 -17.21 16.39
N THR A 37 -8.58 -17.82 15.20
CA THR A 37 -7.87 -17.27 14.04
C THR A 37 -8.80 -16.39 13.20
N ARG A 38 -8.23 -15.45 12.40
CA ARG A 38 -9.01 -14.60 11.48
C ARG A 38 -9.88 -15.42 10.53
N GLU A 39 -9.33 -16.51 10.01
CA GLU A 39 -10.06 -17.38 9.09
C GLU A 39 -11.24 -18.07 9.77
N ARG A 40 -11.06 -18.57 11.00
CA ARG A 40 -12.15 -19.14 11.80
C ARG A 40 -13.23 -18.11 12.12
N PHE A 41 -12.82 -16.90 12.52
CA PHE A 41 -13.73 -15.81 12.81
C PHE A 41 -14.61 -15.46 11.61
N ARG A 42 -14.01 -15.29 10.43
CA ARG A 42 -14.73 -14.92 9.18
C ARG A 42 -15.64 -16.03 8.65
N ARG A 43 -15.29 -17.30 8.88
CA ARG A 43 -16.14 -18.45 8.51
C ARG A 43 -17.39 -18.54 9.39
N ALA A 44 -17.24 -18.27 10.69
CA ALA A 44 -18.34 -18.33 11.65
C ALA A 44 -19.22 -17.07 11.60
N VAL A 45 -18.60 -15.89 11.54
CA VAL A 45 -19.24 -14.60 11.77
C VAL A 45 -19.21 -13.73 10.51
N SER A 46 -20.36 -13.17 10.14
CA SER A 46 -20.48 -12.18 9.08
C SER A 46 -21.51 -11.12 9.45
N VAL A 47 -21.38 -9.91 8.88
CA VAL A 47 -22.33 -8.79 9.12
C VAL A 47 -23.78 -9.22 8.86
N ARG A 48 -24.00 -10.01 7.80
CA ARG A 48 -25.33 -10.55 7.44
C ARG A 48 -25.88 -11.48 8.52
N ARG A 49 -25.07 -12.43 9.01
CA ARG A 49 -25.49 -13.39 10.05
C ARG A 49 -25.70 -12.71 11.40
N LEU A 50 -24.82 -11.77 11.75
CA LEU A 50 -24.92 -10.98 12.97
C LEU A 50 -26.20 -10.13 12.97
N ARG A 51 -26.49 -9.42 11.86
CA ARG A 51 -27.73 -8.65 11.70
C ARG A 51 -28.98 -9.52 11.75
N ALA A 52 -28.94 -10.72 11.15
CA ALA A 52 -30.05 -11.66 11.20
C ALA A 52 -30.36 -12.13 12.64
N ARG A 53 -29.34 -12.28 13.49
CA ARG A 53 -29.52 -12.66 14.91
C ARG A 53 -29.95 -11.52 15.81
N LEU A 54 -29.44 -10.32 15.57
CA LEU A 54 -29.76 -9.14 16.38
C LEU A 54 -31.11 -8.52 16.00
N GLY A 55 -31.65 -8.83 14.81
CA GLY A 55 -32.91 -8.29 14.30
C GLY A 55 -32.87 -6.81 13.89
N ALA A 56 -31.82 -6.07 14.28
CA ALA A 56 -31.62 -4.66 13.98
C ALA A 56 -30.11 -4.27 13.97
N GLY A 57 -29.79 -3.10 13.42
CA GLY A 57 -28.43 -2.53 13.41
C GLY A 57 -28.00 -1.99 12.05
N ASP A 58 -27.29 -0.86 12.06
CA ASP A 58 -26.67 -0.27 10.86
C ASP A 58 -25.48 -1.14 10.40
N PRO A 59 -25.44 -1.60 9.12
CA PRO A 59 -24.34 -2.40 8.60
C PRO A 59 -22.96 -1.76 8.79
N ALA A 60 -22.84 -0.44 8.70
CA ALA A 60 -21.55 0.24 8.87
C ALA A 60 -21.07 0.20 10.34
N VAL A 61 -21.99 0.34 11.29
CA VAL A 61 -21.69 0.25 12.74
C VAL A 61 -21.35 -1.19 13.11
N LEU A 62 -22.13 -2.17 12.64
CA LEU A 62 -21.87 -3.60 12.87
C LEU A 62 -20.54 -4.04 12.26
N SER A 63 -20.18 -3.56 11.07
CA SER A 63 -18.88 -3.88 10.45
C SER A 63 -17.71 -3.34 11.26
N ARG A 64 -17.80 -2.11 11.78
CA ARG A 64 -16.75 -1.54 12.63
C ARG A 64 -16.60 -2.29 13.95
N ALA A 65 -17.72 -2.61 14.60
CA ALA A 65 -17.73 -3.39 15.84
C ALA A 65 -17.17 -4.81 15.62
N LEU A 66 -17.53 -5.47 14.51
CA LEU A 66 -16.99 -6.78 14.16
C LEU A 66 -15.49 -6.76 13.93
N ASN A 67 -14.97 -5.77 13.20
CA ASN A 67 -13.53 -5.64 12.95
C ASN A 67 -12.75 -5.41 14.26
N ALA A 68 -13.30 -4.62 15.19
CA ALA A 68 -12.71 -4.41 16.50
C ALA A 68 -12.67 -5.70 17.33
N ILE A 69 -13.78 -6.44 17.37
CA ILE A 69 -13.87 -7.73 18.07
C ILE A 69 -12.98 -8.79 17.42
N GLU A 70 -12.88 -8.84 16.08
CA GLU A 70 -11.96 -9.73 15.36
C GLU A 70 -10.52 -9.46 15.79
N ALA A 71 -10.11 -8.19 15.83
CA ALA A 71 -8.76 -7.82 16.21
C ALA A 71 -8.44 -8.21 17.67
N GLU A 72 -9.35 -7.92 18.60
CA GLU A 72 -9.18 -8.29 20.03
C GLU A 72 -9.09 -9.81 20.23
N LEU A 73 -10.01 -10.58 19.65
CA LEU A 73 -10.07 -12.03 19.84
C LEU A 73 -8.91 -12.75 19.15
N VAL A 74 -8.47 -12.28 17.99
CA VAL A 74 -7.29 -12.85 17.31
C VAL A 74 -6.03 -12.54 18.11
N GLN A 75 -5.90 -11.33 18.65
CA GLN A 75 -4.75 -10.98 19.48
C GLN A 75 -4.71 -11.82 20.77
N ALA A 76 -5.85 -11.97 21.45
CA ALA A 76 -5.97 -12.85 22.62
C ALA A 76 -5.69 -14.31 22.27
N GLY A 77 -6.18 -14.78 21.12
CA GLY A 77 -5.93 -16.13 20.62
C GLY A 77 -4.46 -16.42 20.32
N LEU A 78 -3.71 -15.43 19.82
CA LEU A 78 -2.27 -15.54 19.59
C LEU A 78 -1.47 -15.64 20.89
N THR A 79 -1.90 -14.93 21.95
CA THR A 79 -1.25 -15.03 23.27
C THR A 79 -1.58 -16.34 24.00
N GLN A 80 -2.66 -17.01 23.61
CA GLN A 80 -3.13 -18.26 24.24
C GLN A 80 -2.73 -19.52 23.46
N VAL A 81 -1.83 -19.43 22.47
CA VAL A 81 -1.27 -20.62 21.80
C VAL A 81 -0.28 -21.32 22.75
N ALA A 82 -0.81 -21.89 23.82
CA ALA A 82 -0.10 -22.85 24.64
C ALA A 82 -0.09 -24.18 23.87
N LEU A 83 1.09 -24.64 23.43
CA LEU A 83 1.23 -26.02 22.97
C LEU A 83 0.91 -26.93 24.16
N PRO A 84 -0.13 -27.79 24.08
CA PRO A 84 -0.49 -28.66 25.18
C PRO A 84 0.69 -29.60 25.50
N GLY A 85 1.16 -29.56 26.74
CA GLY A 85 2.27 -30.41 27.23
C GLY A 85 3.65 -29.75 27.27
N LEU A 86 3.80 -28.48 26.86
CA LEU A 86 5.06 -27.75 27.00
C LEU A 86 5.12 -26.98 28.34
N PRO A 87 6.17 -27.14 29.16
CA PRO A 87 6.38 -26.31 30.34
C PRO A 87 6.45 -24.82 29.99
N GLU A 88 5.80 -23.98 30.79
CA GLU A 88 5.64 -22.53 30.54
C GLU A 88 6.98 -21.81 30.35
N ALA A 89 7.99 -22.14 31.16
CA ALA A 89 9.34 -21.57 31.03
C ALA A 89 10.01 -21.85 29.67
N ILE A 90 9.73 -23.02 29.06
CA ILE A 90 10.25 -23.36 27.72
C ILE A 90 9.47 -22.62 26.65
N ALA A 91 8.15 -22.48 26.81
CA ALA A 91 7.31 -21.70 25.91
C ALA A 91 7.77 -20.24 25.86
N GLU A 92 8.04 -19.62 27.01
CA GLU A 92 8.56 -18.26 27.11
C GLU A 92 9.92 -18.10 26.41
N GLN A 93 10.84 -19.05 26.61
CA GLN A 93 12.14 -19.02 25.93
C GLN A 93 12.01 -19.17 24.42
N MET A 94 11.17 -20.08 23.94
CA MET A 94 10.91 -20.24 22.51
C MET A 94 10.28 -18.97 21.91
N HIS A 95 9.32 -18.37 22.61
CA HIS A 95 8.73 -17.10 22.20
C HIS A 95 9.76 -15.97 22.14
N ALA A 96 10.65 -15.86 23.14
CA ALA A 96 11.71 -14.86 23.14
C ALA A 96 12.69 -15.04 21.97
N LEU A 97 13.11 -16.29 21.70
CA LEU A 97 13.98 -16.61 20.56
C LEU A 97 13.31 -16.30 19.22
N TRP A 98 12.03 -16.63 19.08
CA TRP A 98 11.27 -16.33 17.86
C TRP A 98 11.06 -14.84 17.68
N ALA A 99 10.72 -14.11 18.75
CA ALA A 99 10.55 -12.66 18.71
C ALA A 99 11.85 -11.97 18.28
N ALA A 100 12.99 -12.39 18.82
CA ALA A 100 14.30 -11.87 18.45
C ALA A 100 14.68 -12.19 16.99
N ALA A 101 14.39 -13.40 16.52
CA ALA A 101 14.65 -13.77 15.12
C ALA A 101 13.78 -12.96 14.14
N VAL A 102 12.49 -12.81 14.46
CA VAL A 102 11.54 -12.04 13.65
C VAL A 102 11.87 -10.54 13.67
N SER A 103 12.31 -10.00 14.80
CA SER A 103 12.70 -8.58 14.87
C SER A 103 13.86 -8.26 13.94
N VAL A 104 14.91 -9.09 13.94
CA VAL A 104 16.05 -8.93 13.02
C VAL A 104 15.60 -8.98 11.55
N GLN A 105 14.74 -9.93 11.20
CA GLN A 105 14.19 -10.01 9.84
C GLN A 105 13.33 -8.80 9.47
N LEU A 106 12.56 -8.27 10.42
CA LEU A 106 11.74 -7.08 10.20
C LEU A 106 12.61 -5.85 10.00
N ASP A 107 13.70 -5.71 10.77
CA ASP A 107 14.67 -4.62 10.63
C ASP A 107 15.33 -4.64 9.24
N ASP A 108 15.71 -5.81 8.73
CA ASP A 108 16.23 -5.95 7.37
C ASP A 108 15.19 -5.55 6.31
N VAL A 109 13.93 -5.93 6.48
CA VAL A 109 12.85 -5.52 5.56
C VAL A 109 12.61 -4.01 5.60
N VAL A 110 12.68 -3.39 6.77
CA VAL A 110 12.56 -1.93 6.91
C VAL A 110 13.75 -1.26 6.22
N ARG A 111 14.97 -1.75 6.42
CA ARG A 111 16.18 -1.25 5.76
C ARG A 111 16.08 -1.36 4.23
N LEU A 112 15.66 -2.51 3.71
CA LEU A 112 15.47 -2.70 2.27
C LEU A 112 14.39 -1.77 1.69
N LYS A 113 13.33 -1.49 2.46
CA LYS A 113 12.29 -0.53 2.05
C LYS A 113 12.81 0.90 2.01
N THR A 114 13.67 1.31 2.95
CA THR A 114 14.27 2.65 2.92
C THR A 114 15.25 2.77 1.76
N GLU A 115 16.13 1.80 1.56
CA GLU A 115 17.07 1.77 0.43
C GLU A 115 16.35 1.82 -0.93
N ALA A 116 15.25 1.08 -1.07
CA ALA A 116 14.46 1.09 -2.29
C ALA A 116 13.78 2.46 -2.54
N ARG A 117 13.30 3.14 -1.49
CA ARG A 117 12.74 4.49 -1.62
C ARG A 117 13.81 5.50 -2.01
N ASP A 118 14.94 5.48 -1.33
CA ASP A 118 16.06 6.39 -1.63
C ASP A 118 16.54 6.20 -3.08
N ALA A 119 16.60 4.96 -3.56
CA ALA A 119 16.94 4.65 -4.95
C ALA A 119 15.88 5.18 -5.94
N MET A 120 14.59 5.07 -5.61
CA MET A 120 13.51 5.61 -6.44
C MET A 120 13.57 7.14 -6.50
N ASP A 121 13.73 7.81 -5.37
CA ASP A 121 13.80 9.27 -5.27
C ASP A 121 15.04 9.80 -6.02
N GLY A 122 16.17 9.09 -5.91
CA GLY A 122 17.38 9.39 -6.68
C GLY A 122 17.17 9.22 -8.18
N ALA A 123 16.49 8.16 -8.61
CA ALA A 123 16.17 7.94 -10.02
C ALA A 123 15.20 8.99 -10.58
N GLU A 124 14.21 9.41 -9.79
CA GLU A 124 13.26 10.46 -10.18
C GLU A 124 13.96 11.81 -10.34
N THR A 125 14.84 12.17 -9.40
CA THR A 125 15.66 13.38 -9.48
C THR A 125 16.54 13.35 -10.74
N ALA A 126 17.27 12.26 -10.97
CA ALA A 126 18.12 12.11 -12.16
C ALA A 126 17.31 12.19 -13.47
N ARG A 127 16.10 11.63 -13.49
CA ARG A 127 15.19 11.72 -14.63
C ARG A 127 14.73 13.17 -14.87
N HIS A 128 14.40 13.90 -13.80
CA HIS A 128 13.98 15.29 -13.89
C HIS A 128 15.11 16.18 -14.43
N ASP A 129 16.32 16.04 -13.89
CA ASP A 129 17.51 16.78 -14.33
C ASP A 129 17.83 16.51 -15.81
N ALA A 130 17.74 15.23 -16.23
CA ALA A 130 17.91 14.86 -17.62
C ALA A 130 16.86 15.51 -18.52
N ALA A 131 15.60 15.57 -18.08
CA ALA A 131 14.53 16.22 -18.82
C ALA A 131 14.78 17.73 -18.97
N LEU A 132 15.16 18.42 -17.90
CA LEU A 132 15.52 19.85 -17.94
C LEU A 132 16.69 20.11 -18.89
N ARG A 133 17.71 19.25 -18.88
CA ARG A 133 18.86 19.36 -19.79
C ARG A 133 18.45 19.18 -21.25
N VAL A 134 17.52 18.27 -21.54
CA VAL A 134 16.98 18.09 -22.88
C VAL A 134 16.23 19.34 -23.34
N GLU A 135 15.40 19.94 -22.49
CA GLU A 135 14.68 21.17 -22.88
C GLU A 135 15.65 22.34 -23.12
N LEU A 136 16.66 22.51 -22.26
CA LEU A 136 17.68 23.53 -22.47
C LEU A 136 18.42 23.34 -23.80
N LEU A 137 18.85 22.11 -24.10
CA LEU A 137 19.52 21.80 -25.37
C LEU A 137 18.62 22.04 -26.59
N ARG A 138 17.30 21.85 -26.47
CA ARG A 138 16.36 22.16 -27.55
C ARG A 138 16.27 23.66 -27.83
N VAL A 139 16.26 24.48 -26.78
CA VAL A 139 16.26 25.94 -26.90
C VAL A 139 17.56 26.41 -27.57
N GLU A 140 18.71 25.96 -27.08
CA GLU A 140 20.01 26.30 -27.67
C GLU A 140 20.09 25.90 -29.15
N LEU A 141 19.58 24.72 -29.51
CA LEU A 141 19.56 24.25 -30.89
C LEU A 141 18.67 25.13 -31.78
N ALA A 142 17.50 25.56 -31.28
CA ALA A 142 16.62 26.47 -32.00
C ALA A 142 17.27 27.84 -32.24
N ASP A 143 17.97 28.37 -31.23
CA ASP A 143 18.71 29.63 -31.33
C ASP A 143 19.84 29.54 -32.35
N LEU A 144 20.64 28.46 -32.30
CA LEU A 144 21.71 28.24 -33.28
C LEU A 144 21.18 28.12 -34.71
N ARG A 145 20.06 27.42 -34.91
CA ARG A 145 19.41 27.34 -36.24
C ARG A 145 18.98 28.72 -36.74
N THR A 146 18.45 29.55 -35.85
CA THR A 146 18.04 30.92 -36.19
C THR A 146 19.25 31.81 -36.53
N GLN A 147 20.36 31.66 -35.80
CA GLN A 147 21.60 32.39 -36.11
C GLN A 147 22.19 31.96 -37.45
N ILE A 148 22.19 30.65 -37.75
CA ILE A 148 22.66 30.11 -39.03
C ILE A 148 21.79 30.63 -40.18
N SER A 149 20.46 30.57 -40.06
CA SER A 149 19.58 31.05 -41.12
C SER A 149 19.72 32.56 -41.37
N ALA A 150 19.94 33.36 -40.32
CA ALA A 150 20.24 34.79 -40.45
C ALA A 150 21.57 35.03 -41.17
N ARG A 151 22.62 34.29 -40.82
CA ARG A 151 23.93 34.35 -41.50
C ARG A 151 23.84 33.93 -42.96
N ASP A 152 23.08 32.88 -43.26
CA ASP A 152 22.86 32.42 -44.65
C ASP A 152 22.16 33.49 -45.48
N LEU A 153 21.16 34.17 -44.91
CA LEU A 153 20.49 35.31 -45.55
C LEU A 153 21.46 36.48 -45.79
N GLU A 154 22.28 36.83 -44.81
CA GLU A 154 23.31 37.87 -44.95
C GLU A 154 24.35 37.52 -46.02
N LEU A 155 24.81 36.26 -46.09
CA LEU A 155 25.73 35.81 -47.13
C LEU A 155 25.09 35.84 -48.52
N ALA A 156 23.82 35.44 -48.63
CA ALA A 156 23.08 35.50 -49.88
C ALA A 156 22.90 36.94 -50.36
N THR A 157 22.50 37.85 -49.48
CA THR A 157 22.36 39.29 -49.81
C THR A 157 23.71 39.92 -50.18
N ALA A 158 24.79 39.61 -49.46
CA ALA A 158 26.13 40.08 -49.80
C ALA A 158 26.59 39.58 -51.18
N ARG A 159 26.33 38.30 -51.53
CA ARG A 159 26.63 37.76 -52.87
C ARG A 159 25.85 38.46 -53.97
N CYS A 160 24.59 38.82 -53.73
CA CYS A 160 23.78 39.56 -54.69
C CYS A 160 24.17 41.05 -54.78
N GLY A 161 24.69 41.61 -53.70
CA GLY A 161 25.02 43.03 -53.53
C GLY A 161 26.45 43.43 -53.91
N VAL A 162 27.25 42.54 -54.51
CA VAL A 162 28.56 42.90 -55.10
C VAL A 162 28.39 43.17 -56.61
N PRO A 163 28.11 44.42 -57.03
CA PRO A 163 28.21 44.81 -58.42
C PRO A 163 29.69 44.97 -58.78
N GLY A 164 30.31 43.91 -59.28
CA GLY A 164 31.71 44.03 -59.71
C GLY A 164 32.33 42.80 -60.36
N ARG A 165 31.84 41.59 -60.08
CA ARG A 165 32.28 40.38 -60.78
C ARG A 165 31.12 39.40 -60.93
N ALA A 166 30.91 38.96 -62.17
CA ALA A 166 29.91 37.99 -62.64
C ALA A 166 28.50 38.53 -62.88
N GLY A 167 28.28 38.98 -64.11
CA GLY A 167 26.95 38.91 -64.72
C GLY A 167 26.42 37.47 -64.71
N HIS A 168 25.08 37.38 -64.66
CA HIS A 168 24.24 36.22 -65.00
C HIS A 168 23.65 35.29 -63.93
N ALA A 169 23.92 35.43 -62.63
CA ALA A 169 23.46 34.39 -61.68
C ALA A 169 22.32 34.74 -60.71
N CYS A 170 21.61 35.86 -60.85
CA CYS A 170 20.42 36.15 -60.05
C CYS A 170 19.18 36.33 -60.94
N ARG A 171 18.51 35.23 -61.28
CA ARG A 171 17.11 35.26 -61.73
C ARG A 171 16.31 34.13 -61.09
N ALA A 172 15.29 34.57 -60.35
CA ALA A 172 14.05 33.92 -59.91
C ALA A 172 14.17 32.55 -59.25
#